data_AF-Q21AU5-F1
#
_entry.id   AF-Q21AU5-F1
#
_cell.length_a   1.000
_cell.length_b   1.000
_cell.length_c   1.000
_cell.angle_alpha   90.00
_cell.angle_beta   90.00
_cell.angle_gamma   90.00
#
_symmetry.space_group_name_H-M   'P 1'
#
loop_
_entity.id
_entity.type
_entity.pdbx_description
1 polymer ?
#
loop_
_entity_poly.entity_id
_entity_poly.type
_entity_poly.pdbx_seq_one_letter_code
_entity_poly.pdbx_strand_id
1 'polypeptide(L)'
;MELAPGDVVMLKSGGHPLTVAEVKDGAVVCVWMGEEGDLFRETLPLAVLERAEMLEIEDDGGDDEPSDENDDETDDEDDELERSKVA
;
A
#
# COMPACT_ATOMS: atom_id res chain seq x y z
N MET A 1 -6.07 25.50 0.03
CA MET A 1 -5.36 24.25 0.34
C MET A 1 -3.93 24.62 0.64
N GLU A 2 -3.43 24.19 1.80
CA GLU A 2 -2.00 24.26 2.11
C GLU A 2 -1.39 22.91 1.70
N LEU A 3 -0.39 22.96 0.81
CA LEU A 3 0.34 21.77 0.37
C LEU A 3 1.65 21.67 1.16
N ALA A 4 2.08 20.45 1.44
CA ALA A 4 3.37 20.15 2.05
C ALA A 4 4.20 19.22 1.14
N PRO A 5 5.53 19.24 1.26
CA PRO A 5 6.37 18.22 0.63
C PRO A 5 5.90 16.81 0.98
N GLY A 6 5.78 15.95 -0.02
CA GLY A 6 5.25 14.59 0.09
C GLY A 6 3.76 14.45 -0.25
N ASP A 7 3.00 15.55 -0.32
CA ASP A 7 1.61 15.49 -0.78
C ASP A 7 1.55 15.01 -2.25
N VAL A 8 0.57 14.15 -2.53
CA VAL A 8 0.24 13.75 -3.91
C VAL A 8 -0.85 14.67 -4.43
N VAL A 9 -0.60 15.29 -5.57
CA VAL A 9 -1.49 16.26 -6.21
C VAL A 9 -1.71 15.89 -7.67
N MET A 10 -2.74 16.47 -8.27
CA MET A 10 -3.00 16.38 -9.69
C MET A 10 -3.27 17.78 -10.24
N LEU A 11 -3.01 17.98 -11.55
CA LEU A 11 -3.50 19.16 -12.24
C LEU A 11 -5.03 19.12 -12.26
N LYS A 12 -5.67 20.28 -12.12
CA LYS A 12 -7.14 20.42 -12.23
C LYS A 12 -7.69 20.05 -13.61
N SER A 13 -6.83 19.98 -14.62
CA SER A 13 -7.17 19.44 -15.93
C SER A 13 -7.19 17.90 -15.98
N GLY A 14 -6.87 17.22 -14.88
CA GLY A 14 -6.53 15.81 -14.83
C GLY A 14 -5.09 15.52 -15.25
N GLY A 15 -4.72 14.25 -15.33
CA GLY A 15 -3.42 13.78 -15.82
C GLY A 15 -2.73 12.83 -14.87
N HIS A 16 -1.39 12.81 -14.92
CA HIS A 16 -0.58 11.98 -14.02
C HIS A 16 -0.54 12.58 -12.60
N PRO A 17 -0.58 11.75 -11.55
CA PRO A 17 -0.36 12.22 -10.19
C PRO A 17 1.09 12.71 -10.04
N LEU A 18 1.23 13.80 -9.30
CA LEU A 18 2.49 14.50 -9.07
C LEU A 18 2.78 14.49 -7.56
N THR A 19 4.04 14.36 -7.18
CA THR A 19 4.46 14.49 -5.79
C THR A 19 5.03 15.88 -5.53
N VAL A 20 4.57 16.55 -4.48
CA VAL A 20 5.09 17.86 -4.07
C VAL A 20 6.50 17.66 -3.48
N ALA A 21 7.51 18.29 -4.08
CA ALA A 21 8.88 18.29 -3.59
C ALA A 21 9.18 19.53 -2.72
N GLU A 22 8.63 20.69 -3.07
CA GLU A 22 8.84 21.96 -2.36
C GLU A 22 7.63 22.88 -2.55
N VAL A 23 7.35 23.71 -1.55
CA VAL A 23 6.36 24.81 -1.63
C VAL A 23 7.04 26.10 -1.21
N LYS A 24 7.01 27.10 -2.10
CA LYS A 24 7.62 28.41 -1.86
C LYS A 24 6.81 29.52 -2.50
N ASP A 25 6.34 30.47 -1.69
CA ASP A 25 5.64 31.69 -2.15
C ASP A 25 4.47 31.41 -3.14
N GLY A 26 3.73 30.30 -2.93
CA GLY A 26 2.61 29.90 -3.80
C GLY A 26 3.01 29.20 -5.11
N ALA A 27 4.31 29.03 -5.36
CA ALA A 27 4.84 28.14 -6.37
C ALA A 27 5.13 26.77 -5.74
N VAL A 28 4.78 25.70 -6.46
CA VAL A 28 4.89 24.32 -6.00
C VAL A 28 5.81 23.59 -6.96
N VAL A 29 6.90 23.03 -6.44
CA VAL A 29 7.79 22.20 -7.24
C VAL A 29 7.28 20.77 -7.14
N CYS A 30 6.90 20.19 -8.28
CA CYS A 30 6.37 18.85 -8.38
C CYS A 30 7.36 17.92 -9.08
N VAL A 31 7.32 16.64 -8.74
CA VAL A 31 8.05 15.56 -9.41
C VAL A 31 7.11 14.42 -9.78
N TRP A 32 7.33 13.79 -10.93
CA TRP A 32 6.56 12.63 -11.39
C TRP A 32 7.37 11.78 -12.36
N MET A 33 6.97 10.53 -12.52
CA MET A 33 7.50 9.67 -13.58
C MET A 33 6.66 9.82 -14.84
N GLY A 34 7.31 10.01 -15.99
CA GLY A 34 6.67 9.89 -17.29
C GLY A 34 6.44 8.43 -17.67
N GLU A 35 5.71 8.24 -18.76
CA GLU A 35 5.32 6.90 -19.24
C GLU A 35 6.51 6.02 -19.62
N GLU A 36 7.62 6.63 -20.06
CA GLU A 36 8.86 5.92 -20.43
C GLU A 36 9.81 5.69 -19.24
N GLY A 37 9.40 6.08 -18.01
CA GLY A 37 10.19 5.94 -16.79
C GLY A 37 11.12 7.11 -16.49
N ASP A 38 11.09 8.16 -17.30
CA ASP A 38 11.83 9.40 -17.03
C ASP A 38 11.28 10.14 -15.81
N LEU A 39 12.18 10.70 -15.00
CA LEU A 39 11.78 11.54 -13.86
C LEU A 39 11.71 13.01 -14.28
N PHE A 40 10.52 13.58 -14.21
CA PHE A 40 10.26 14.99 -14.49
C PHE A 40 10.18 15.81 -13.20
N ARG A 41 10.56 17.08 -13.32
CA ARG A 41 10.46 18.08 -12.26
C ARG A 41 10.02 19.41 -12.85
N GLU A 42 8.95 19.99 -12.32
CA GLU A 42 8.43 21.27 -12.80
C GLU A 42 7.90 22.13 -11.66
N THR A 43 7.95 23.46 -11.85
CA THR A 43 7.35 24.41 -10.92
C THR A 43 6.00 24.86 -11.44
N LEU A 44 4.94 24.52 -10.71
CA LEU A 44 3.55 24.77 -11.05
C LEU A 44 2.92 25.75 -10.05
N PRO A 45 2.03 26.64 -10.50
CA PRO A 45 1.31 27.51 -9.58
C PRO A 45 0.30 26.72 -8.74
N LEU A 46 0.18 27.03 -7.44
CA LEU A 46 -0.78 26.36 -6.54
C LEU A 46 -2.23 26.37 -7.09
N ALA A 47 -2.58 27.40 -7.86
CA ALA A 47 -3.92 27.55 -8.45
C ALA A 47 -4.33 26.43 -9.41
N VAL A 48 -3.38 25.73 -10.05
CA VAL A 48 -3.66 24.65 -11.02
C VAL A 48 -3.64 23.27 -10.40
N LEU A 49 -3.34 23.15 -9.10
CA LEU A 49 -3.20 21.89 -8.40
C LEU A 49 -4.41 21.62 -7.49
N GLU A 50 -4.73 20.34 -7.33
CA GLU A 50 -5.62 19.81 -6.31
C GLU A 50 -5.02 18.54 -5.68
N ARG A 51 -5.40 18.17 -4.45
CA ARG A 51 -4.92 16.90 -3.88
C ARG A 51 -5.51 15.75 -4.69
N ALA A 52 -4.66 14.79 -5.04
CA ALA A 52 -5.13 13.57 -5.65
C ALA A 52 -5.93 12.80 -4.61
N GLU A 53 -7.19 12.49 -4.91
CA GLU A 53 -7.93 11.50 -4.14
C GLU A 53 -7.28 10.15 -4.43
N MET A 54 -6.63 9.55 -3.44
CA MET A 54 -6.26 8.15 -3.52
C MET A 54 -7.57 7.37 -3.51
N LEU A 55 -7.93 6.81 -4.66
CA LEU A 55 -8.89 5.72 -4.68
C LEU A 55 -8.29 4.64 -3.80
N GLU A 56 -8.92 4.38 -2.65
CA GLU A 56 -8.68 3.17 -1.90
C GLU A 56 -8.86 2.04 -2.91
N ILE A 57 -7.77 1.34 -3.20
CA ILE A 57 -7.85 0.11 -3.97
C ILE A 57 -8.70 -0.78 -3.06
N GLU A 58 -9.96 -0.96 -3.41
CA GLU A 58 -10.79 -2.00 -2.81
C GLU A 58 -10.00 -3.29 -3.05
N ASP A 59 -9.33 -3.75 -2.00
CA ASP A 59 -8.76 -5.08 -1.91
C ASP A 59 -9.97 -6.02 -2.03
N ASP A 60 -10.30 -6.40 -3.26
CA ASP A 60 -11.25 -7.47 -3.56
C ASP A 60 -10.61 -8.74 -3.00
N GLY A 61 -10.78 -8.92 -1.69
CA GLY A 61 -10.20 -9.99 -0.90
C GLY A 61 -10.56 -11.30 -1.55
N GLY A 62 -9.60 -11.87 -2.28
CA GLY A 62 -9.64 -13.25 -2.72
C GLY A 62 -9.72 -14.13 -1.49
N ASP A 63 -10.93 -14.56 -1.17
CA ASP A 63 -11.24 -15.60 -0.21
C ASP A 63 -10.71 -16.93 -0.76
N ASP A 64 -9.40 -17.16 -0.61
CA ASP A 64 -8.80 -18.48 -0.72
C ASP A 64 -9.15 -19.25 0.56
N GLU A 65 -10.41 -19.68 0.67
CA GLU A 65 -10.89 -20.60 1.70
C GLU A 65 -10.09 -21.92 1.56
N PRO A 66 -9.25 -22.32 2.52
CA PRO A 66 -8.63 -23.64 2.47
C PRO A 66 -9.73 -24.67 2.73
N SER A 67 -10.08 -25.46 1.71
CA SER A 67 -10.90 -26.66 1.89
C SER A 67 -10.17 -27.64 2.81
N ASP A 68 -10.52 -27.59 4.10
CA ASP A 68 -10.12 -28.53 5.14
C ASP A 68 -10.84 -29.88 4.87
N GLU A 69 -10.30 -30.68 3.95
CA GLU A 69 -10.66 -32.09 3.81
C GLU A 69 -10.08 -32.87 4.98
N ASN A 70 -10.88 -32.86 6.06
CA ASN A 70 -10.78 -33.74 7.20
C ASN A 70 -11.04 -35.18 6.72
N ASP A 71 -9.99 -36.01 6.62
CA ASP A 71 -10.11 -37.46 6.48
C ASP A 71 -9.55 -38.15 7.73
N ASP A 72 -10.36 -39.07 8.22
CA ASP A 72 -10.56 -39.47 9.61
C ASP A 72 -10.06 -40.91 9.76
N GLU A 73 -9.06 -41.22 10.60
CA GLU A 73 -8.91 -42.58 11.14
C GLU A 73 -8.44 -42.58 12.60
N THR A 74 -9.41 -42.88 13.45
CA THR A 74 -9.40 -43.25 14.87
C THR A 74 -8.48 -44.42 15.26
N ASP A 75 -7.97 -44.30 16.49
CA ASP A 75 -7.86 -45.32 17.56
C ASP A 75 -6.88 -46.51 17.40
N ASP A 76 -5.90 -46.61 18.31
CA ASP A 76 -5.68 -47.80 19.15
C ASP A 76 -4.43 -47.61 20.07
N GLU A 77 -4.73 -47.38 21.36
CA GLU A 77 -4.16 -48.01 22.57
C GLU A 77 -2.65 -48.34 22.64
N ASP A 78 -1.92 -47.73 23.59
CA ASP A 78 -1.46 -48.41 24.82
C ASP A 78 -0.58 -47.49 25.70
N ASP A 79 -1.07 -47.25 26.91
CA ASP A 79 -0.41 -46.50 27.99
C ASP A 79 0.19 -47.53 28.97
N GLU A 80 1.48 -47.84 28.84
CA GLU A 80 2.23 -48.52 29.90
C GLU A 80 3.49 -47.73 30.27
N LEU A 81 3.31 -46.88 31.29
CA LEU A 81 4.16 -46.78 32.48
C LEU A 81 5.47 -47.58 32.40
N GLU A 82 6.62 -46.92 32.59
CA GLU A 82 7.58 -47.27 33.65
C GLU A 82 8.75 -46.25 33.74
N ARG A 83 8.79 -45.62 34.93
CA ARG A 83 9.99 -45.28 35.72
C ARG A 83 10.81 -44.03 35.37
N SER A 84 10.41 -42.96 36.07
CA SER A 84 11.37 -42.14 36.79
C SER A 84 12.15 -42.98 37.82
N LYS A 85 13.48 -43.05 37.69
CA LYS A 85 14.36 -42.86 38.85
C LYS A 85 15.75 -42.36 38.45
N VAL A 86 16.03 -41.15 38.90
CA VAL A 86 17.36 -40.56 39.04
C VAL A 86 18.05 -41.19 40.28
N ALA A 87 19.37 -41.37 40.18
CA ALA A 87 20.37 -41.83 41.16
C ALA A 87 20.79 -43.30 41.06
#